data_AF-A0A7C3T6L3-F1
#
_entry.id   AF-A0A7C3T6L3-F1
#
_cell.length_a   1.000
_cell.length_b   1.000
_cell.length_c   1.000
_cell.angle_alpha   90.00
_cell.angle_beta   90.00
_cell.angle_gamma   90.00
#
_symmetry.space_group_name_H-M   'P 1'
#
loop_
_entity.id
_entity.type
_entity.pdbx_description
1 polymer ?
#
loop_
_entity_poly.entity_id
_entity_poly.type
_entity_poly.pdbx_seq_one_letter_code
_entity_poly.pdbx_strand_id
1 'polypeptide(L)'
;MTRARVYRVIGGLPAEAMRALLDLVCKDGLRIGQDDVVVIKPNLQWYNQGAPNLAAAKALVDYIFDMPGFAGEVVLAENNHLGPMPSEKGGWANRFIRNSDLPGIDNYNQLAAALKARYGRRFSVCHWLDMDKGGRRVYGPEDGPGYVVCDGTGGVEFVGADNGLQGPGRRQTVMTYPIFTTDNGTVVDLRHGIWRQGRYEDRLRFINLAALNHHSLYCGATSAVKNIFGVVDLSGGPDPRDNGRLAGPYYNFHAFAFDRWLPGPAPGAMGRAVGTFLARIRRPDMNITTAHWVGLSSRVNAPVALAKVLLASADPVALDYHATRYVLYPNSRIRVHDPDRKDGPLANDLHACAEVAGLVTCSSQIELVSLHMATGLIASDDGQPVRARIYWGLQPRALAKYLVFRASIQGRLGRLLK
;
A
#
# COMPACT_ATOMS: atom_id res chain seq x y z
N MET A 1 12.81 -19.18 -15.02
CA MET A 1 11.94 -17.98 -15.12
C MET A 1 11.33 -17.73 -13.76
N THR A 2 11.44 -16.51 -13.23
CA THR A 2 10.78 -16.12 -11.97
C THR A 2 9.26 -16.26 -12.13
N ARG A 3 8.60 -16.95 -11.20
CA ARG A 3 7.14 -17.04 -11.11
C ARG A 3 6.68 -16.42 -9.80
N ALA A 4 5.58 -15.68 -9.83
CA ALA A 4 4.94 -15.12 -8.65
C ALA A 4 3.66 -15.89 -8.36
N ARG A 5 3.32 -16.08 -7.09
CA ARG A 5 2.05 -16.68 -6.68
C ARG A 5 1.11 -15.61 -6.16
N VAL A 6 -0.12 -15.57 -6.67
CA VAL A 6 -1.19 -14.69 -6.20
C VAL A 6 -2.29 -15.56 -5.60
N TYR A 7 -2.63 -15.27 -4.35
CA TYR A 7 -3.75 -15.86 -3.65
C TYR A 7 -4.95 -14.92 -3.77
N ARG A 8 -6.13 -15.49 -3.99
CA ARG A 8 -7.37 -14.74 -4.18
C ARG A 8 -8.51 -15.42 -3.43
N VAL A 9 -9.27 -14.66 -2.65
CA VAL A 9 -10.50 -15.11 -2.01
C VAL A 9 -11.66 -14.26 -2.51
N ILE A 10 -12.73 -14.90 -2.99
CA ILE A 10 -13.91 -14.27 -3.56
C ILE A 10 -15.13 -14.58 -2.69
N GLY A 11 -15.83 -13.53 -2.25
CA GLY A 11 -17.05 -13.63 -1.43
C GLY A 11 -16.78 -13.61 0.07
N GLY A 12 -17.79 -14.00 0.86
CA GLY A 12 -17.74 -14.02 2.33
C GLY A 12 -17.84 -12.64 2.99
N LEU A 13 -17.92 -12.64 4.32
CA LEU A 13 -17.71 -11.42 5.12
C LEU A 13 -16.22 -11.09 5.19
N PRO A 14 -15.82 -9.82 5.34
CA PRO A 14 -14.41 -9.43 5.27
C PRO A 14 -13.49 -10.16 6.27
N ALA A 15 -13.97 -10.43 7.49
CA ALA A 15 -13.19 -11.14 8.51
C ALA A 15 -12.99 -12.63 8.16
N GLU A 16 -14.04 -13.30 7.69
CA GLU A 16 -13.99 -14.71 7.28
C GLU A 16 -13.08 -14.89 6.07
N ALA A 17 -13.23 -14.03 5.07
CA ALA A 17 -12.43 -14.06 3.86
C ALA A 17 -10.95 -13.75 4.15
N MET A 18 -10.65 -12.90 5.14
CA MET A 18 -9.26 -12.67 5.59
C MET A 18 -8.67 -13.92 6.25
N ARG A 19 -9.40 -14.59 7.15
CA ARG A 19 -8.92 -15.84 7.76
C ARG A 19 -8.68 -16.91 6.70
N ALA A 20 -9.61 -17.08 5.76
CA ALA A 20 -9.45 -18.02 4.66
C ALA A 20 -8.25 -17.68 3.75
N LEU A 21 -8.01 -16.40 3.48
CA LEU A 21 -6.82 -15.96 2.74
C LEU A 21 -5.54 -16.32 3.51
N LEU A 22 -5.50 -16.07 4.81
CA LEU A 22 -4.32 -16.39 5.65
C LEU A 22 -4.08 -17.89 5.74
N ASP A 23 -5.13 -18.72 5.80
CA ASP A 23 -5.00 -20.17 5.76
C ASP A 23 -4.39 -20.67 4.44
N LEU A 24 -4.63 -19.98 3.31
CA LEU A 24 -3.97 -20.29 2.04
C LEU A 24 -2.52 -19.82 2.03
N VAL A 25 -2.28 -18.60 2.50
CA VAL A 25 -0.98 -17.93 2.41
C VAL A 25 0.02 -18.50 3.40
N CYS A 26 -0.39 -18.87 4.61
CA CYS A 26 0.50 -19.40 5.66
C CYS A 26 0.92 -20.85 5.42
N LYS A 27 0.22 -21.60 4.56
CA LYS A 27 0.62 -22.97 4.20
C LYS A 27 1.95 -22.99 3.44
N ASP A 28 2.09 -22.12 2.44
CA ASP A 28 3.21 -22.19 1.49
C ASP A 28 3.96 -20.86 1.27
N GLY A 29 3.50 -19.75 1.85
CA GLY A 29 3.98 -18.40 1.54
C GLY A 29 4.52 -17.64 2.75
N LEU A 30 3.63 -17.13 3.60
CA LEU A 30 4.00 -16.31 4.75
C LEU A 30 4.41 -17.19 5.94
N ARG A 31 5.59 -16.94 6.49
CA ARG A 31 6.07 -17.57 7.72
C ARG A 31 6.13 -16.53 8.83
N ILE A 32 5.50 -16.83 9.96
CA ILE A 32 5.55 -16.03 11.18
C ILE A 32 6.03 -16.96 12.30
N GLY A 33 7.19 -16.65 12.86
CA GLY A 33 7.76 -17.31 14.03
C GLY A 33 7.06 -16.88 15.31
N GLN A 34 7.24 -17.67 16.37
CA GLN A 34 6.55 -17.47 17.65
C GLN A 34 6.91 -16.13 18.32
N ASP A 35 8.14 -15.66 18.15
CA ASP A 35 8.65 -14.42 18.77
C ASP A 35 8.78 -13.25 17.78
N ASP A 36 8.21 -13.41 16.57
CA ASP A 36 8.31 -12.38 15.53
C ASP A 36 7.57 -11.09 15.95
N VAL A 37 8.13 -9.96 15.53
CA VAL A 37 7.43 -8.67 15.52
C VAL A 37 6.83 -8.50 14.14
N VAL A 38 5.50 -8.53 14.07
CA VAL A 38 4.76 -8.40 12.81
C VAL A 38 4.26 -6.97 12.66
N VAL A 39 4.89 -6.22 11.76
CA VAL A 39 4.50 -4.87 11.38
C VAL A 39 3.52 -4.94 10.22
N ILE A 40 2.31 -4.40 10.42
CA ILE A 40 1.28 -4.27 9.39
C ILE A 40 1.18 -2.80 9.00
N LYS A 41 1.36 -2.51 7.71
CA LYS A 41 1.21 -1.18 7.13
C LYS A 41 -0.12 -1.04 6.39
N PRO A 42 -1.19 -0.54 7.04
CA PRO A 42 -2.43 -0.17 6.34
C PRO A 42 -2.25 1.11 5.53
N ASN A 43 -3.06 1.37 4.49
CA ASN A 43 -3.07 2.68 3.81
C ASN A 43 -4.19 3.59 4.37
N LEU A 44 -3.85 4.61 5.17
CA LEU A 44 -4.84 5.38 5.94
C LEU A 44 -4.88 6.89 5.64
N GLN A 45 -4.28 7.33 4.53
CA GLN A 45 -4.50 8.68 4.00
C GLN A 45 -5.99 8.96 3.71
N TRP A 46 -6.75 7.91 3.35
CA TRP A 46 -8.18 8.00 3.04
C TRP A 46 -8.99 7.12 4.00
N TYR A 47 -10.29 7.06 3.78
CA TYR A 47 -11.26 6.29 4.57
C TYR A 47 -12.28 5.62 3.64
N ASN A 48 -13.23 4.85 4.17
CA ASN A 48 -14.18 4.04 3.39
C ASN A 48 -13.45 3.05 2.47
N GLN A 49 -13.81 3.00 1.19
CA GLN A 49 -13.15 2.13 0.20
C GLN A 49 -11.66 2.47 0.03
N GLY A 50 -11.25 3.70 0.35
CA GLY A 50 -9.88 4.19 0.21
C GLY A 50 -8.90 3.63 1.23
N ALA A 51 -9.37 2.88 2.23
CA ALA A 51 -8.58 2.26 3.28
C ALA A 51 -8.97 0.78 3.44
N PRO A 52 -8.10 -0.07 4.01
CA PRO A 52 -8.43 -1.48 4.17
C PRO A 52 -9.60 -1.68 5.12
N ASN A 53 -10.42 -2.69 4.84
CA ASN A 53 -11.62 -3.00 5.62
C ASN A 53 -11.30 -3.25 7.11
N LEU A 54 -12.05 -2.62 8.02
CA LEU A 54 -11.80 -2.71 9.47
C LEU A 54 -11.93 -4.15 10.00
N ALA A 55 -12.93 -4.90 9.54
CA ALA A 55 -13.13 -6.30 9.95
C ALA A 55 -12.01 -7.21 9.41
N ALA A 56 -11.55 -6.97 8.19
CA ALA A 56 -10.43 -7.70 7.61
C ALA A 56 -9.11 -7.38 8.34
N ALA A 57 -8.84 -6.11 8.64
CA ALA A 57 -7.65 -5.70 9.41
C ALA A 57 -7.66 -6.29 10.82
N LYS A 58 -8.81 -6.28 11.51
CA LYS A 58 -8.98 -6.95 12.80
C LYS A 58 -8.69 -8.45 12.71
N ALA A 59 -9.27 -9.13 11.71
CA ALA A 59 -9.10 -10.55 11.52
C ALA A 59 -7.64 -10.94 11.23
N LEU A 60 -6.88 -10.11 10.51
CA LEU A 60 -5.45 -10.30 10.32
C LEU A 60 -4.69 -10.26 11.65
N VAL A 61 -4.93 -9.24 12.48
CA VAL A 61 -4.27 -9.11 13.79
C VAL A 61 -4.66 -10.26 14.71
N ASP A 62 -5.95 -10.59 14.79
CA ASP A 62 -6.43 -11.70 15.60
C ASP A 62 -5.81 -13.03 15.14
N TYR A 63 -5.76 -13.29 13.83
CA TYR A 63 -5.17 -14.51 13.29
C TYR A 63 -3.74 -14.72 13.76
N ILE A 64 -2.91 -13.66 13.74
CA ILE A 64 -1.52 -13.73 14.18
C ILE A 64 -1.43 -14.04 15.67
N PHE A 65 -2.23 -13.38 16.51
CA PHE A 65 -2.25 -13.66 17.95
C PHE A 65 -2.85 -15.03 18.30
N ASP A 66 -3.75 -15.55 17.48
CA ASP A 66 -4.36 -16.87 17.63
C ASP A 66 -3.41 -18.00 17.16
N MET A 67 -2.28 -17.69 16.51
CA MET A 67 -1.32 -18.70 16.07
C MET A 67 -0.76 -19.49 17.28
N PRO A 68 -0.69 -20.83 17.20
CA PRO A 68 -0.20 -21.65 18.30
C PRO A 68 1.22 -21.24 18.75
N GLY A 69 1.33 -20.84 20.02
CA GLY A 69 2.59 -20.46 20.64
C GLY A 69 3.08 -19.05 20.30
N PHE A 70 2.31 -18.21 19.63
CA PHE A 70 2.73 -16.84 19.32
C PHE A 70 2.86 -15.97 20.59
N ALA A 71 4.09 -15.61 20.89
CA ALA A 71 4.50 -14.78 22.02
C ALA A 71 4.98 -13.38 21.61
N GLY A 72 5.17 -13.15 20.30
CA GLY A 72 5.65 -11.92 19.71
C GLY A 72 4.69 -10.71 19.78
N GLU A 73 4.94 -9.74 18.91
CA GLU A 73 4.23 -8.45 18.88
C GLU A 73 3.57 -8.22 17.52
N VAL A 74 2.45 -7.50 17.51
CA VAL A 74 1.81 -7.02 16.28
C VAL A 74 1.71 -5.50 16.33
N VAL A 75 2.16 -4.83 15.27
CA VAL A 75 2.22 -3.36 15.20
C VAL A 75 1.43 -2.88 14.00
N LEU A 76 0.47 -1.98 14.21
CA LEU A 76 -0.05 -1.15 13.11
C LEU A 76 0.84 0.08 12.98
N ALA A 77 1.62 0.15 11.91
CA ALA A 77 2.55 1.25 11.68
C ALA A 77 2.23 1.98 10.39
N GLU A 78 2.10 3.31 10.42
CA GLU A 78 1.56 4.06 9.28
C GLU A 78 1.95 5.54 9.26
N ASN A 79 2.29 6.06 8.08
CA ASN A 79 2.30 7.48 7.75
C ASN A 79 1.16 7.81 6.77
N ASN A 80 0.21 8.66 7.18
CA ASN A 80 -0.89 9.09 6.32
C ASN A 80 -0.57 10.38 5.54
N HIS A 81 0.56 11.04 5.86
CA HIS A 81 1.03 12.30 5.28
C HIS A 81 0.04 13.47 5.42
N LEU A 82 -0.79 13.47 6.46
CA LEU A 82 -1.79 14.52 6.70
C LEU A 82 -1.43 15.49 7.84
N GLY A 83 -0.14 15.54 8.20
CA GLY A 83 0.41 16.51 9.14
C GLY A 83 0.85 15.90 10.47
N PRO A 84 1.09 16.75 11.49
CA PRO A 84 1.70 16.33 12.77
C PRO A 84 0.77 15.50 13.66
N MET A 85 -0.54 15.51 13.39
CA MET A 85 -1.57 14.80 14.18
C MET A 85 -2.29 13.76 13.30
N PRO A 86 -1.62 12.66 12.91
CA PRO A 86 -2.15 11.68 11.96
C PRO A 86 -3.40 10.97 12.50
N SER A 87 -3.49 10.76 13.81
CA SER A 87 -4.65 10.16 14.49
C SER A 87 -5.94 10.98 14.32
N GLU A 88 -5.85 12.28 13.99
CA GLU A 88 -7.00 13.17 13.80
C GLU A 88 -7.44 13.27 12.33
N LYS A 89 -6.83 12.50 11.43
CA LYS A 89 -6.99 12.64 9.97
C LYS A 89 -7.25 11.30 9.28
N GLY A 90 -7.70 11.38 8.02
CA GLY A 90 -7.80 10.21 7.14
C GLY A 90 -8.60 9.05 7.74
N GLY A 91 -8.10 7.83 7.56
CA GLY A 91 -8.72 6.59 8.04
C GLY A 91 -8.66 6.40 9.56
N TRP A 92 -7.83 7.18 10.26
CA TRP A 92 -7.75 7.15 11.72
C TRP A 92 -8.97 7.80 12.37
N ALA A 93 -9.39 8.97 11.88
CA ALA A 93 -10.46 9.76 12.49
C ALA A 93 -11.82 9.69 11.79
N ASN A 94 -11.85 9.62 10.46
CA ASN A 94 -13.11 9.72 9.73
C ASN A 94 -13.95 8.45 9.91
N ARG A 95 -15.27 8.61 10.07
CA ARG A 95 -16.21 7.50 10.12
C ARG A 95 -16.30 6.77 8.79
N PHE A 96 -16.22 5.45 8.84
CA PHE A 96 -16.37 4.55 7.72
C PHE A 96 -17.86 4.22 7.56
N ILE A 97 -18.44 4.62 6.43
CA ILE A 97 -19.80 4.21 6.02
C ILE A 97 -19.77 2.97 5.13
N ARG A 98 -18.58 2.62 4.62
CA ARG A 98 -18.24 1.38 3.92
C ARG A 98 -16.93 0.89 4.50
N ASN A 99 -16.62 -0.39 4.34
CA ASN A 99 -15.42 -0.98 4.96
C ASN A 99 -15.42 -0.91 6.50
N SER A 100 -16.61 -0.82 7.12
CA SER A 100 -16.84 -0.68 8.57
C SER A 100 -17.64 -1.86 9.15
N ASP A 101 -17.35 -3.07 8.69
CA ASP A 101 -18.14 -4.27 8.97
C ASP A 101 -17.92 -4.82 10.40
N LEU A 102 -17.71 -3.93 11.38
CA LEU A 102 -17.55 -4.21 12.80
C LEU A 102 -18.52 -3.34 13.61
N PRO A 103 -19.48 -3.94 14.35
CA PRO A 103 -20.38 -3.18 15.21
C PRO A 103 -19.62 -2.31 16.22
N GLY A 104 -19.94 -1.02 16.28
CA GLY A 104 -19.34 -0.06 17.22
C GLY A 104 -17.91 0.37 16.92
N ILE A 105 -17.35 -0.04 15.76
CA ILE A 105 -16.01 0.35 15.32
C ILE A 105 -16.12 1.00 13.94
N ASP A 106 -16.01 2.32 13.92
CA ASP A 106 -16.25 3.19 12.78
C ASP A 106 -14.95 3.69 12.10
N ASN A 107 -13.78 3.51 12.71
CA ASN A 107 -12.50 3.96 12.16
C ASN A 107 -11.31 3.19 12.76
N TYR A 108 -10.09 3.48 12.28
CA TYR A 108 -8.88 2.79 12.75
C TYR A 108 -8.48 3.17 14.19
N ASN A 109 -8.83 4.36 14.70
CA ASN A 109 -8.59 4.69 16.11
C ASN A 109 -9.41 3.78 17.04
N GLN A 110 -10.69 3.57 16.74
CA GLN A 110 -11.57 2.68 17.51
C GLN A 110 -11.14 1.22 17.37
N LEU A 111 -10.74 0.79 16.17
CA LEU A 111 -10.18 -0.54 15.95
C LEU A 111 -8.91 -0.75 16.79
N ALA A 112 -7.99 0.21 16.74
CA ALA A 112 -6.75 0.18 17.51
C ALA A 112 -7.03 0.12 19.02
N ALA A 113 -7.98 0.92 19.52
CA ALA A 113 -8.38 0.88 20.93
C ALA A 113 -8.93 -0.49 21.33
N ALA A 114 -9.79 -1.10 20.51
CA ALA A 114 -10.33 -2.44 20.76
C ALA A 114 -9.23 -3.53 20.76
N LEU A 115 -8.30 -3.46 19.80
CA LEU A 115 -7.15 -4.39 19.72
C LEU A 115 -6.19 -4.19 20.90
N LYS A 116 -5.92 -2.94 21.29
CA LYS A 116 -5.11 -2.60 22.45
C LYS A 116 -5.73 -3.13 23.74
N ALA A 117 -7.04 -2.96 23.93
CA ALA A 117 -7.75 -3.47 25.09
C ALA A 117 -7.66 -5.01 25.19
N ARG A 118 -7.65 -5.70 24.04
CA ARG A 118 -7.56 -7.17 23.98
C ARG A 118 -6.15 -7.71 24.18
N TYR A 119 -5.14 -7.10 23.56
CA TYR A 119 -3.78 -7.67 23.46
C TYR A 119 -2.75 -6.93 24.32
N GLY A 120 -3.13 -5.83 24.96
CA GLY A 120 -2.27 -5.03 25.82
C GLY A 120 -1.02 -4.52 25.10
N ARG A 121 0.13 -4.57 25.77
CA ARG A 121 1.41 -4.06 25.27
C ARG A 121 1.97 -4.83 24.07
N ARG A 122 1.48 -6.04 23.79
CA ARG A 122 1.92 -6.84 22.62
C ARG A 122 1.33 -6.34 21.30
N PHE A 123 0.26 -5.56 21.34
CA PHE A 123 -0.24 -4.83 20.19
C PHE A 123 0.20 -3.38 20.28
N SER A 124 0.74 -2.79 19.21
CA SER A 124 1.19 -1.38 19.19
C SER A 124 0.60 -0.61 18.00
N VAL A 125 0.47 0.71 18.17
CA VAL A 125 0.20 1.62 17.05
C VAL A 125 1.35 2.61 16.97
N CYS A 126 2.00 2.66 15.81
CA CYS A 126 3.11 3.56 15.56
C CYS A 126 2.75 4.51 14.41
N HIS A 127 2.51 5.76 14.75
CA HIS A 127 2.36 6.81 13.75
C HIS A 127 3.74 7.27 13.30
N TRP A 128 4.05 7.05 12.02
CA TRP A 128 5.23 7.64 11.40
C TRP A 128 4.87 9.06 10.95
N LEU A 129 5.81 9.98 11.12
CA LEU A 129 5.65 11.39 10.77
C LEU A 129 6.74 11.80 9.82
N ASP A 130 6.36 12.49 8.75
CA ASP A 130 7.32 13.18 7.89
C ASP A 130 8.17 14.15 8.74
N MET A 131 9.46 14.27 8.42
CA MET A 131 10.39 15.16 9.10
C MET A 131 9.90 16.60 9.15
N ASP A 132 9.28 17.10 8.08
CA ASP A 132 8.70 18.46 8.06
C ASP A 132 7.36 18.60 8.81
N LYS A 133 6.84 17.50 9.37
CA LYS A 133 5.61 17.43 10.19
C LYS A 133 5.89 16.99 11.63
N GLY A 134 7.12 17.12 12.12
CA GLY A 134 7.48 16.78 13.49
C GLY A 134 8.10 15.39 13.65
N GLY A 135 8.29 14.65 12.56
CA GLY A 135 9.30 13.59 12.52
C GLY A 135 10.71 14.19 12.61
N ARG A 136 11.73 13.33 12.61
CA ARG A 136 13.13 13.78 12.58
C ARG A 136 13.99 12.82 11.77
N ARG A 137 15.08 13.36 11.25
CA ARG A 137 16.15 12.57 10.66
C ARG A 137 16.91 11.82 11.75
N VAL A 138 17.25 10.57 11.48
CA VAL A 138 18.16 9.73 12.28
C VAL A 138 19.15 9.02 11.35
N TYR A 139 20.24 8.49 11.92
CA TYR A 139 21.28 7.77 11.19
C TYR A 139 21.38 6.29 11.61
N GLY A 140 20.79 5.93 12.74
CA GLY A 140 20.72 4.56 13.23
C GLY A 140 19.75 4.41 14.40
N PRO A 141 19.52 3.17 14.88
CA PRO A 141 18.59 2.92 15.97
C PRO A 141 19.01 3.54 17.32
N GLU A 142 20.29 3.86 17.50
CA GLU A 142 20.82 4.55 18.68
C GLU A 142 20.30 5.98 18.83
N ASP A 143 19.96 6.64 17.71
CA ASP A 143 19.38 7.99 17.73
C ASP A 143 17.92 7.98 18.22
N GLY A 144 17.27 6.81 18.21
CA GLY A 144 15.86 6.60 18.53
C GLY A 144 14.93 6.73 17.31
N PRO A 145 13.61 6.91 17.53
CA PRO A 145 12.64 6.95 16.43
C PRO A 145 12.85 8.11 15.47
N GLY A 146 12.63 7.87 14.18
CA GLY A 146 12.75 8.86 13.11
C GLY A 146 12.89 8.21 11.73
N TYR A 147 13.28 9.00 10.74
CA TYR A 147 13.57 8.53 9.38
C TYR A 147 15.06 8.51 9.11
N VAL A 148 15.56 7.36 8.67
CA VAL A 148 16.89 7.28 8.04
C VAL A 148 16.76 7.81 6.61
N VAL A 149 17.70 8.67 6.20
CA VAL A 149 17.78 9.23 4.84
C VAL A 149 19.04 8.70 4.15
N CYS A 150 18.86 7.87 3.11
CA CYS A 150 19.94 7.20 2.39
C CYS A 150 20.64 8.13 1.37
N ASP A 151 21.10 9.29 1.81
CA ASP A 151 21.75 10.31 0.98
C ASP A 151 23.29 10.25 1.02
N GLY A 152 23.87 9.25 1.68
CA GLY A 152 25.32 9.07 1.80
C GLY A 152 25.96 9.83 2.96
N THR A 153 25.18 10.53 3.80
CA THR A 153 25.70 11.33 4.91
C THR A 153 25.49 10.65 6.27
N GLY A 154 26.31 11.01 7.26
CA GLY A 154 26.23 10.49 8.64
C GLY A 154 26.41 8.97 8.76
N GLY A 155 27.23 8.38 7.89
CA GLY A 155 27.51 6.94 7.90
C GLY A 155 26.43 6.06 7.23
N VAL A 156 25.35 6.67 6.73
CA VAL A 156 24.28 5.96 6.04
C VAL A 156 24.66 5.73 4.58
N GLU A 157 24.46 4.52 4.09
CA GLU A 157 24.67 4.17 2.68
C GLU A 157 23.82 5.03 1.74
N PHE A 158 24.39 5.49 0.63
CA PHE A 158 23.62 6.10 -0.44
C PHE A 158 22.75 5.06 -1.15
N VAL A 159 21.44 5.24 -1.12
CA VAL A 159 20.47 4.44 -1.85
C VAL A 159 19.46 5.37 -2.50
N GLY A 160 19.47 5.45 -3.82
CA GLY A 160 18.60 6.36 -4.57
C GLY A 160 18.27 5.86 -5.96
N ALA A 161 17.36 6.59 -6.61
CA ALA A 161 16.93 6.34 -7.98
C ALA A 161 16.94 7.65 -8.78
N ASP A 162 17.26 7.57 -10.06
CA ASP A 162 17.02 8.63 -11.02
C ASP A 162 15.90 8.25 -12.00
N ASN A 163 15.35 9.26 -12.68
CA ASN A 163 14.24 9.07 -13.60
C ASN A 163 14.68 8.77 -15.04
N GLY A 164 15.96 8.48 -15.28
CA GLY A 164 16.53 8.13 -16.58
C GLY A 164 16.70 9.31 -17.55
N LEU A 165 16.33 10.53 -17.16
CA LEU A 165 16.41 11.71 -18.03
C LEU A 165 17.71 12.50 -17.82
N GLN A 166 18.06 13.29 -18.84
CA GLN A 166 19.12 14.29 -18.80
C GLN A 166 18.53 15.70 -18.84
N GLY A 167 19.32 16.70 -18.42
CA GLY A 167 18.93 18.12 -18.49
C GLY A 167 17.80 18.51 -17.51
N PRO A 168 16.98 19.54 -17.84
CA PRO A 168 16.00 20.13 -16.91
C PRO A 168 14.91 19.17 -16.40
N GLY A 169 14.65 18.07 -17.10
CA GLY A 169 13.69 17.03 -16.69
C GLY A 169 14.27 15.98 -15.74
N ARG A 170 15.58 15.98 -15.52
CA ARG A 170 16.26 15.01 -14.64
C ARG A 170 15.84 15.21 -13.20
N ARG A 171 15.40 14.13 -12.55
CA ARG A 171 15.08 14.09 -11.13
C ARG A 171 15.80 12.92 -10.48
N GLN A 172 16.14 13.09 -9.22
CA GLN A 172 16.69 12.04 -8.37
C GLN A 172 15.94 12.03 -7.04
N THR A 173 15.78 10.86 -6.47
CA THR A 173 15.23 10.63 -5.13
C THR A 173 16.15 9.69 -4.35
N VAL A 174 16.11 9.79 -3.03
CA VAL A 174 16.81 8.87 -2.12
C VAL A 174 15.78 8.11 -1.30
N MET A 175 16.14 6.91 -0.90
CA MET A 175 15.27 6.09 -0.07
C MET A 175 15.28 6.62 1.36
N THR A 176 14.13 6.50 2.02
CA THR A 176 13.99 6.71 3.46
C THR A 176 13.25 5.55 4.08
N TYR A 177 13.51 5.26 5.35
CA TYR A 177 12.77 4.25 6.08
C TYR A 177 12.68 4.61 7.57
N PRO A 178 11.58 4.21 8.24
CA PRO A 178 11.38 4.54 9.62
C PRO A 178 12.16 3.61 10.55
N ILE A 179 12.69 4.19 11.61
CA ILE A 179 13.00 3.52 12.87
C ILE A 179 11.95 3.96 13.89
N PHE A 180 11.39 3.02 14.64
CA PHE A 180 10.35 3.32 15.62
C PHE A 180 10.38 2.33 16.78
N THR A 181 9.71 2.69 17.87
CA THR A 181 9.66 1.86 19.09
C THR A 181 8.21 1.44 19.35
N THR A 182 8.01 0.16 19.67
CA THR A 182 6.70 -0.38 20.05
C THR A 182 6.35 -0.02 21.49
N ASP A 183 5.09 -0.21 21.90
CA ASP A 183 4.69 -0.04 23.30
C ASP A 183 5.49 -0.94 24.26
N ASN A 184 5.98 -2.09 23.78
CA ASN A 184 6.81 -3.01 24.55
C ASN A 184 8.27 -2.55 24.68
N GLY A 185 8.65 -1.44 24.04
CA GLY A 185 10.02 -0.93 24.02
C GLY A 185 10.91 -1.57 22.94
N THR A 186 10.33 -2.38 22.05
CA THR A 186 11.08 -3.02 20.96
C THR A 186 11.42 -1.96 19.90
N VAL A 187 12.71 -1.82 19.58
CA VAL A 187 13.20 -0.91 18.55
C VAL A 187 13.18 -1.63 17.20
N VAL A 188 12.37 -1.13 16.28
CA VAL A 188 12.21 -1.65 14.93
C VAL A 188 12.95 -0.73 13.97
N ASP A 189 13.96 -1.26 13.29
CA ASP A 189 14.56 -0.67 12.11
C ASP A 189 13.98 -1.38 10.89
N LEU A 190 13.16 -0.69 10.09
CA LEU A 190 12.42 -1.35 9.01
C LEU A 190 13.35 -2.01 7.97
N ARG A 191 14.57 -1.50 7.80
CA ARG A 191 15.55 -2.05 6.86
C ARG A 191 16.27 -3.27 7.45
N HIS A 192 16.74 -3.14 8.69
CA HIS A 192 17.70 -4.08 9.27
C HIS A 192 17.09 -5.11 10.24
N GLY A 193 15.86 -4.90 10.72
CA GLY A 193 15.15 -5.82 11.60
C GLY A 193 14.99 -5.26 13.01
N ILE A 194 15.03 -6.14 14.01
CA ILE A 194 14.84 -5.72 15.41
C ILE A 194 16.18 -5.39 16.04
N TRP A 195 16.32 -4.18 16.57
CA TRP A 195 17.53 -3.74 17.23
C TRP A 195 17.47 -3.98 18.74
N ARG A 196 18.51 -4.60 19.29
CA ARG A 196 18.66 -4.83 20.73
C ARG A 196 20.13 -4.84 21.13
N GLN A 197 20.54 -3.93 22.02
CA GLN A 197 21.87 -3.93 22.65
C GLN A 197 23.03 -4.05 21.66
N GLY A 198 23.06 -3.25 20.59
CA GLY A 198 24.19 -3.26 19.65
C GLY A 198 24.10 -4.32 18.54
N ARG A 199 23.02 -5.12 18.48
CA ARG A 199 22.83 -6.18 17.49
C ARG A 199 21.44 -6.17 16.88
N TYR A 200 21.35 -6.67 15.64
CA TYR A 200 20.09 -6.93 14.95
C TYR A 200 19.65 -8.39 15.11
N GLU A 201 18.34 -8.59 15.28
CA GLU A 201 17.67 -9.89 15.32
C GLU A 201 16.75 -10.04 14.10
N ASP A 202 16.84 -11.16 13.40
CA ASP A 202 16.00 -11.48 12.23
C ASP A 202 14.64 -12.08 12.65
N ARG A 203 13.83 -11.25 13.29
CA ARG A 203 12.46 -11.59 13.72
C ARG A 203 11.43 -10.54 13.32
N LEU A 204 11.76 -9.68 12.36
CA LEU A 204 10.83 -8.70 11.80
C LEU A 204 10.08 -9.31 10.61
N ARG A 205 8.75 -9.30 10.67
CA ARG A 205 7.88 -9.55 9.51
C ARG A 205 7.12 -8.29 9.15
N PHE A 206 7.08 -7.96 7.87
CA PHE A 206 6.47 -6.76 7.34
C PHE A 206 5.35 -7.12 6.37
N ILE A 207 4.11 -6.84 6.77
CA ILE A 207 2.91 -7.07 5.97
C ILE A 207 2.39 -5.73 5.45
N ASN A 208 2.33 -5.60 4.13
CA ASN A 208 1.76 -4.44 3.47
C ASN A 208 0.26 -4.66 3.22
N LEU A 209 -0.61 -3.87 3.87
CA LEU A 209 -2.07 -4.02 3.79
C LEU A 209 -2.69 -2.83 3.05
N ALA A 210 -3.11 -3.02 1.81
CA ALA A 210 -3.64 -1.97 0.96
C ALA A 210 -5.14 -2.16 0.64
N ALA A 211 -5.79 -1.09 0.19
CA ALA A 211 -7.10 -1.12 -0.45
C ALA A 211 -6.99 -0.82 -1.95
N LEU A 212 -7.79 -1.52 -2.76
CA LEU A 212 -7.80 -1.37 -4.21
C LEU A 212 -8.74 -0.24 -4.67
N ASN A 213 -8.21 0.81 -5.30
CA ASN A 213 -9.02 1.93 -5.81
C ASN A 213 -8.42 2.61 -7.02
N HIS A 214 -9.24 3.36 -7.76
CA HIS A 214 -8.75 4.46 -8.59
C HIS A 214 -7.97 5.48 -7.74
N HIS A 215 -6.79 5.87 -8.22
CA HIS A 215 -6.02 6.95 -7.62
C HIS A 215 -6.14 8.26 -8.40
N SER A 216 -5.70 8.24 -9.66
CA SER A 216 -5.69 9.39 -10.57
C SER A 216 -5.47 8.95 -12.02
N LEU A 217 -5.64 9.86 -12.97
CA LEU A 217 -5.30 9.59 -14.38
C LEU A 217 -3.80 9.52 -14.67
N TYR A 218 -2.95 10.01 -13.76
CA TYR A 218 -1.48 10.05 -13.92
C TYR A 218 -0.75 8.96 -13.12
N CYS A 219 -1.43 8.26 -12.23
CA CYS A 219 -0.90 7.14 -11.43
C CYS A 219 -1.68 5.83 -11.69
N GLY A 220 -2.96 5.93 -12.09
CA GLY A 220 -3.83 4.77 -12.27
C GLY A 220 -4.51 4.35 -10.98
N ALA A 221 -3.89 3.44 -10.22
CA ALA A 221 -4.51 2.77 -9.08
C ALA A 221 -3.75 2.96 -7.75
N THR A 222 -4.49 2.91 -6.64
CA THR A 222 -3.95 2.65 -5.31
C THR A 222 -4.06 1.15 -5.05
N SER A 223 -2.96 0.52 -4.66
CA SER A 223 -2.87 -0.86 -4.16
C SER A 223 -1.48 -1.05 -3.52
N ALA A 224 -0.92 -2.26 -3.50
CA ALA A 224 0.29 -2.63 -2.77
C ALA A 224 1.53 -1.80 -3.14
N VAL A 225 1.81 -1.58 -4.43
CA VAL A 225 2.99 -0.82 -4.89
C VAL A 225 2.89 0.63 -4.41
N LYS A 226 1.71 1.26 -4.58
CA LYS A 226 1.53 2.65 -4.16
C LYS A 226 1.57 2.83 -2.64
N ASN A 227 1.18 1.81 -1.86
CA ASN A 227 1.16 1.91 -0.40
C ASN A 227 2.55 2.06 0.23
N ILE A 228 3.62 1.71 -0.49
CA ILE A 228 5.00 1.97 -0.07
C ILE A 228 5.28 3.47 0.12
N PHE A 229 4.52 4.35 -0.54
CA PHE A 229 4.63 5.79 -0.28
C PHE A 229 4.33 6.14 1.18
N GLY A 230 3.43 5.41 1.85
CA GLY A 230 3.14 5.60 3.26
C GLY A 230 4.20 5.06 4.21
N VAL A 231 5.29 4.51 3.68
CA VAL A 231 6.46 4.07 4.45
C VAL A 231 7.53 5.14 4.41
N VAL A 232 7.81 5.70 3.23
CA VAL A 232 8.86 6.70 3.03
C VAL A 232 8.42 8.08 3.51
N ASP A 233 9.40 8.90 3.88
CA ASP A 233 9.20 10.32 4.18
C ASP A 233 8.85 11.12 2.91
N LEU A 234 7.78 11.92 2.99
CA LEU A 234 7.32 12.82 1.91
C LEU A 234 7.49 14.31 2.22
N SER A 235 8.42 14.67 3.11
CA SER A 235 8.76 16.06 3.41
C SER A 235 9.06 16.83 2.14
N GLY A 236 8.65 18.10 2.14
CA GLY A 236 8.66 18.96 0.96
C GLY A 236 7.34 18.94 0.16
N GLY A 237 6.49 17.92 0.35
CA GLY A 237 5.19 17.88 -0.30
C GLY A 237 5.24 17.58 -1.81
N PRO A 238 4.10 17.69 -2.51
CA PRO A 238 3.92 17.00 -3.80
C PRO A 238 4.43 17.75 -5.04
N ASP A 239 4.75 19.04 -4.92
CA ASP A 239 5.07 19.90 -6.07
C ASP A 239 6.59 20.08 -6.23
N PRO A 240 7.21 19.58 -7.32
CA PRO A 240 8.65 19.72 -7.54
C PRO A 240 9.15 21.16 -7.69
N ARG A 241 8.26 22.14 -7.88
CA ARG A 241 8.61 23.56 -8.09
C ARG A 241 8.38 24.43 -6.85
N ASP A 242 7.57 23.96 -5.93
CA ASP A 242 7.11 24.69 -4.75
C ASP A 242 7.17 23.73 -3.55
N ASN A 243 8.41 23.38 -3.16
CA ASN A 243 8.79 22.59 -1.98
C ASN A 243 9.10 21.08 -2.15
N GLY A 244 9.03 20.44 -3.32
CA GLY A 244 9.15 18.96 -3.43
C GLY A 244 10.50 18.27 -3.10
N ARG A 245 11.46 18.97 -2.48
CA ARG A 245 12.75 18.42 -2.08
C ARG A 245 12.65 17.77 -0.70
N LEU A 246 13.22 16.56 -0.59
CA LEU A 246 13.30 15.80 0.65
C LEU A 246 14.57 16.15 1.45
N ALA A 247 15.72 16.05 0.79
CA ALA A 247 17.03 16.28 1.38
C ALA A 247 18.01 16.74 0.30
N GLY A 248 18.66 17.89 0.51
CA GLY A 248 19.59 18.46 -0.46
C GLY A 248 19.03 18.49 -1.90
N PRO A 249 19.72 17.88 -2.89
CA PRO A 249 19.28 17.86 -4.28
C PRO A 249 18.27 16.74 -4.59
N TYR A 250 17.74 16.02 -3.62
CA TYR A 250 16.87 14.88 -3.84
C TYR A 250 15.40 15.25 -3.63
N TYR A 251 14.55 14.88 -4.59
CA TYR A 251 13.10 14.99 -4.47
C TYR A 251 12.55 13.90 -3.55
N ASN A 252 11.45 14.16 -2.85
CA ASN A 252 10.66 13.08 -2.27
C ASN A 252 10.00 12.24 -3.38
N PHE A 253 9.46 11.07 -3.03
CA PHE A 253 8.87 10.15 -4.00
C PHE A 253 7.75 10.77 -4.84
N HIS A 254 6.97 11.69 -4.26
CA HIS A 254 5.85 12.32 -4.96
C HIS A 254 6.33 13.30 -6.02
N ALA A 255 7.19 14.24 -5.65
CA ALA A 255 7.75 15.24 -6.57
C ALA A 255 8.74 14.63 -7.57
N PHE A 256 9.37 13.51 -7.21
CA PHE A 256 10.16 12.70 -8.14
C PHE A 256 9.30 12.14 -9.29
N ALA A 257 8.14 11.57 -8.96
CA ALA A 257 7.29 10.88 -9.92
C ALA A 257 6.32 11.80 -10.67
N PHE A 258 5.89 12.91 -10.08
CA PHE A 258 4.75 13.70 -10.56
C PHE A 258 5.02 15.21 -10.58
N ASP A 259 4.30 15.92 -11.44
CA ASP A 259 4.19 17.39 -11.43
C ASP A 259 2.95 17.78 -10.63
N ARG A 260 3.01 17.54 -9.32
CA ARG A 260 1.89 17.70 -8.39
C ARG A 260 0.69 16.81 -8.77
N TRP A 261 -0.25 17.34 -9.55
CA TRP A 261 -1.47 16.62 -9.97
C TRP A 261 -1.44 16.20 -11.44
N LEU A 262 -0.26 16.20 -12.05
CA LEU A 262 -0.03 15.86 -13.45
C LEU A 262 1.05 14.78 -13.58
N PRO A 263 1.11 14.06 -14.72
CA PRO A 263 2.24 13.17 -15.00
C PRO A 263 3.56 13.91 -14.86
N GLY A 264 4.54 13.25 -14.26
CA GLY A 264 5.90 13.77 -14.19
C GLY A 264 6.64 13.63 -15.53
N PRO A 265 7.91 14.03 -15.58
CA PRO A 265 8.68 14.11 -16.81
C PRO A 265 9.05 12.74 -17.39
N ALA A 266 9.03 11.67 -16.58
CA ALA A 266 9.42 10.33 -16.98
C ALA A 266 8.33 9.30 -16.61
N PRO A 267 7.78 8.53 -17.57
CA PRO A 267 6.92 7.40 -17.26
C PRO A 267 7.64 6.36 -16.40
N GLY A 268 6.93 5.73 -15.47
CA GLY A 268 7.51 4.68 -14.62
C GLY A 268 8.37 5.20 -13.47
N ALA A 269 8.53 6.52 -13.29
CA ALA A 269 9.35 7.08 -12.22
C ALA A 269 8.87 6.64 -10.83
N MET A 270 7.56 6.60 -10.57
CA MET A 270 7.04 6.06 -9.31
C MET A 270 7.49 4.60 -9.14
N GLY A 271 7.33 3.79 -10.19
CA GLY A 271 7.78 2.41 -10.23
C GLY A 271 9.26 2.25 -9.92
N ARG A 272 10.15 3.05 -10.52
CA ARG A 272 11.60 2.98 -10.26
C ARG A 272 11.95 3.29 -8.80
N ALA A 273 11.33 4.31 -8.21
CA ALA A 273 11.56 4.66 -6.80
C ALA A 273 11.12 3.53 -5.86
N VAL A 274 9.90 3.01 -6.05
CA VAL A 274 9.38 1.90 -5.23
C VAL A 274 10.18 0.61 -5.47
N GLY A 275 10.53 0.29 -6.71
CA GLY A 275 11.36 -0.87 -7.03
C GLY A 275 12.72 -0.80 -6.35
N THR A 276 13.35 0.37 -6.30
CA THR A 276 14.61 0.59 -5.58
C THR A 276 14.44 0.36 -4.08
N PHE A 277 13.34 0.86 -3.48
CA PHE A 277 13.02 0.61 -2.08
C PHE A 277 12.87 -0.90 -1.80
N LEU A 278 12.11 -1.61 -2.63
CA LEU A 278 11.87 -3.06 -2.47
C LEU A 278 13.12 -3.90 -2.68
N ALA A 279 14.07 -3.43 -3.50
CA ALA A 279 15.32 -4.12 -3.79
C ALA A 279 16.41 -3.89 -2.73
N ARG A 280 16.44 -2.69 -2.12
CA ARG A 280 17.60 -2.24 -1.33
C ARG A 280 17.30 -1.89 0.12
N ILE A 281 16.02 -1.67 0.46
CA ILE A 281 15.58 -1.30 1.81
C ILE A 281 14.80 -2.44 2.44
N ARG A 282 13.53 -2.63 2.05
CA ARG A 282 12.71 -3.70 2.61
C ARG A 282 11.61 -4.09 1.62
N ARG A 283 11.57 -5.37 1.30
CA ARG A 283 10.40 -5.98 0.66
C ARG A 283 9.43 -6.45 1.75
N PRO A 284 8.12 -6.19 1.63
CA PRO A 284 7.13 -6.84 2.49
C PRO A 284 7.21 -8.36 2.34
N ASP A 285 7.18 -9.06 3.47
CA ASP A 285 7.09 -10.52 3.51
C ASP A 285 5.77 -11.01 2.90
N MET A 286 4.72 -10.18 3.01
CA MET A 286 3.46 -10.40 2.33
C MET A 286 2.77 -9.06 2.00
N ASN A 287 2.17 -8.98 0.82
CA ASN A 287 1.28 -7.89 0.44
C ASN A 287 -0.14 -8.43 0.41
N ILE A 288 -1.08 -7.71 1.02
CA ILE A 288 -2.50 -8.05 1.05
C ILE A 288 -3.28 -6.85 0.53
N THR A 289 -4.13 -7.09 -0.47
CA THR A 289 -5.01 -6.07 -1.04
C THR A 289 -6.45 -6.42 -0.70
N THR A 290 -7.10 -5.51 0.02
CA THR A 290 -8.53 -5.56 0.29
C THR A 290 -9.31 -4.85 -0.81
N ALA A 291 -10.23 -5.58 -1.42
CA ALA A 291 -11.09 -5.11 -2.50
C ALA A 291 -12.55 -5.48 -2.19
N HIS A 292 -12.97 -5.30 -0.93
CA HIS A 292 -14.36 -5.51 -0.55
C HIS A 292 -15.26 -4.45 -1.19
N TRP A 293 -14.90 -3.18 -0.97
CA TRP A 293 -15.39 -2.04 -1.72
C TRP A 293 -14.25 -1.46 -2.57
N VAL A 294 -14.52 -1.20 -3.85
CA VAL A 294 -13.52 -0.68 -4.80
C VAL A 294 -14.02 0.63 -5.40
N GLY A 295 -13.27 1.71 -5.17
CA GLY A 295 -13.56 3.03 -5.73
C GLY A 295 -13.22 3.11 -7.21
N LEU A 296 -14.21 3.44 -8.05
CA LEU A 296 -14.03 3.42 -9.51
C LEU A 296 -13.43 4.72 -10.05
N SER A 297 -13.65 5.87 -9.40
CA SER A 297 -13.08 7.17 -9.78
C SER A 297 -12.70 8.06 -8.57
N SER A 298 -12.83 7.51 -7.37
CA SER A 298 -12.55 8.19 -6.10
C SER A 298 -12.24 7.17 -5.01
N ARG A 299 -11.43 7.59 -4.04
CA ARG A 299 -11.08 6.80 -2.85
C ARG A 299 -12.11 6.93 -1.73
N VAL A 300 -12.99 7.93 -1.79
CA VAL A 300 -13.98 8.20 -0.73
C VAL A 300 -15.43 8.29 -1.24
N ASN A 301 -15.62 8.63 -2.52
CA ASN A 301 -16.95 8.83 -3.09
C ASN A 301 -17.35 7.70 -4.06
N ALA A 302 -18.66 7.53 -4.23
CA ALA A 302 -19.22 6.71 -5.30
C ALA A 302 -18.91 7.33 -6.69
N PRO A 303 -18.92 6.56 -7.80
CA PRO A 303 -19.32 5.15 -7.88
C PRO A 303 -18.29 4.18 -7.27
N VAL A 304 -18.81 3.16 -6.57
CA VAL A 304 -18.03 2.07 -5.96
C VAL A 304 -18.58 0.71 -6.39
N ALA A 305 -17.71 -0.28 -6.48
CA ALA A 305 -18.07 -1.68 -6.70
C ALA A 305 -17.97 -2.48 -5.39
N LEU A 306 -18.99 -3.28 -5.07
CA LEU A 306 -18.95 -4.26 -3.97
C LEU A 306 -18.38 -5.58 -4.49
N ALA A 307 -17.05 -5.65 -4.61
CA ALA A 307 -16.37 -6.78 -5.24
C ALA A 307 -16.18 -7.98 -4.30
N LYS A 308 -16.08 -7.74 -2.98
CA LYS A 308 -15.89 -8.80 -1.98
C LYS A 308 -14.67 -9.69 -2.30
N VAL A 309 -13.55 -9.08 -2.67
CA VAL A 309 -12.31 -9.81 -2.97
C VAL A 309 -11.22 -9.42 -1.96
N LEU A 310 -10.44 -10.43 -1.56
CA LEU A 310 -9.15 -10.25 -0.89
C LEU A 310 -8.08 -10.94 -1.72
N LEU A 311 -6.91 -10.31 -1.85
CA LEU A 311 -5.80 -10.86 -2.62
C LEU A 311 -4.50 -10.77 -1.80
N ALA A 312 -3.56 -11.69 -2.03
CA ALA A 312 -2.24 -11.60 -1.44
C ALA A 312 -1.13 -12.12 -2.36
N SER A 313 0.08 -11.58 -2.18
CA SER A 313 1.31 -12.09 -2.79
C SER A 313 2.56 -11.55 -2.10
N ALA A 314 3.64 -12.31 -2.09
CA ALA A 314 4.97 -11.80 -1.77
C ALA A 314 5.50 -10.83 -2.85
N ASP A 315 4.96 -10.90 -4.07
CA ASP A 315 5.26 -10.00 -5.17
C ASP A 315 4.19 -8.89 -5.28
N PRO A 316 4.48 -7.64 -4.87
CA PRO A 316 3.50 -6.56 -4.92
C PRO A 316 3.12 -6.16 -6.35
N VAL A 317 3.99 -6.38 -7.33
CA VAL A 317 3.73 -6.02 -8.72
C VAL A 317 2.80 -7.04 -9.37
N ALA A 318 3.03 -8.33 -9.13
CA ALA A 318 2.13 -9.39 -9.57
C ALA A 318 0.74 -9.23 -8.92
N LEU A 319 0.70 -8.87 -7.63
CA LEU A 319 -0.54 -8.58 -6.91
C LEU A 319 -1.31 -7.42 -7.53
N ASP A 320 -0.65 -6.29 -7.79
CA ASP A 320 -1.30 -5.10 -8.37
C ASP A 320 -1.71 -5.33 -9.83
N TYR A 321 -0.89 -6.02 -10.61
CA TYR A 321 -1.25 -6.45 -11.96
C TYR A 321 -2.53 -7.29 -11.94
N HIS A 322 -2.58 -8.34 -11.11
CA HIS A 322 -3.75 -9.20 -11.01
C HIS A 322 -4.99 -8.45 -10.50
N ALA A 323 -4.85 -7.69 -9.40
CA ALA A 323 -5.95 -6.95 -8.79
C ALA A 323 -6.54 -5.92 -9.76
N THR A 324 -5.69 -5.22 -10.52
CA THR A 324 -6.16 -4.21 -11.47
C THR A 324 -6.78 -4.83 -12.72
N ARG A 325 -6.16 -5.86 -13.30
CA ARG A 325 -6.67 -6.57 -14.49
C ARG A 325 -8.00 -7.28 -14.25
N TYR A 326 -8.15 -7.94 -13.10
CA TYR A 326 -9.27 -8.84 -12.86
C TYR A 326 -10.32 -8.32 -11.88
N VAL A 327 -10.05 -7.23 -11.15
CA VAL A 327 -11.02 -6.62 -10.22
C VAL A 327 -11.30 -5.16 -10.56
N LEU A 328 -10.30 -4.26 -10.57
CA LEU A 328 -10.56 -2.83 -10.76
C LEU A 328 -11.01 -2.48 -12.19
N TYR A 329 -10.26 -2.90 -13.20
CA TYR A 329 -10.52 -2.54 -14.59
C TYR A 329 -11.86 -3.08 -15.12
N PRO A 330 -12.24 -4.35 -14.88
CA PRO A 330 -13.52 -4.89 -15.35
C PRO A 330 -14.75 -4.13 -14.82
N ASN A 331 -14.65 -3.59 -13.60
CA ASN A 331 -15.72 -2.83 -12.95
C ASN A 331 -15.70 -1.35 -13.30
N SER A 332 -14.52 -0.73 -13.40
CA SER A 332 -14.39 0.70 -13.70
C SER A 332 -14.49 1.02 -15.20
N ARG A 333 -13.97 0.13 -16.06
CA ARG A 333 -13.76 0.34 -17.50
C ARG A 333 -13.01 1.62 -17.85
N ILE A 334 -12.20 2.13 -16.92
CA ILE A 334 -11.34 3.29 -17.12
C ILE A 334 -9.97 2.79 -17.57
N ARG A 335 -9.51 3.24 -18.74
CA ARG A 335 -8.30 2.69 -19.40
C ARG A 335 -7.01 2.82 -18.61
N VAL A 336 -6.89 3.79 -17.68
CA VAL A 336 -5.68 3.91 -16.85
C VAL A 336 -5.57 2.82 -15.78
N HIS A 337 -6.62 2.02 -15.59
CA HIS A 337 -6.61 0.86 -14.70
C HIS A 337 -6.26 -0.46 -15.41
N ASP A 338 -6.15 -0.44 -16.75
CA ASP A 338 -5.76 -1.62 -17.52
C ASP A 338 -4.23 -1.77 -17.44
N PRO A 339 -3.71 -2.80 -16.73
CA PRO A 339 -2.26 -2.95 -16.58
C PRO A 339 -1.59 -3.45 -17.87
N ASP A 340 -2.35 -3.90 -18.87
CA ASP A 340 -1.81 -4.32 -20.18
C ASP A 340 -1.70 -3.16 -21.18
N ARG A 341 -2.24 -2.00 -20.80
CA ARG A 341 -2.10 -0.78 -21.58
C ARG A 341 -0.69 -0.21 -21.41
N LYS A 342 0.22 -0.59 -22.30
CA LYS A 342 1.65 -0.20 -22.26
C LYS A 342 1.93 1.31 -22.20
N ASP A 343 1.04 2.16 -22.74
CA ASP A 343 1.16 3.63 -22.66
C ASP A 343 0.50 4.22 -21.39
N GLY A 344 -0.10 3.39 -20.54
CA GLY A 344 -0.77 3.79 -19.31
C GLY A 344 0.19 4.00 -18.14
N PRO A 345 -0.09 4.95 -17.23
CA PRO A 345 0.77 5.22 -16.08
C PRO A 345 0.93 3.99 -15.18
N LEU A 346 -0.17 3.29 -14.89
CA LEU A 346 -0.16 2.06 -14.08
C LEU A 346 0.80 1.02 -14.68
N ALA A 347 0.65 0.70 -15.97
CA ALA A 347 1.50 -0.27 -16.64
C ALA A 347 2.98 0.14 -16.59
N ASN A 348 3.29 1.41 -16.85
CA ASN A 348 4.65 1.93 -16.80
C ASN A 348 5.27 1.79 -15.40
N ASP A 349 4.52 2.13 -14.36
CA ASP A 349 5.00 2.03 -12.98
C ASP A 349 5.16 0.57 -12.52
N LEU A 350 4.25 -0.33 -12.90
CA LEU A 350 4.39 -1.77 -12.60
C LEU A 350 5.63 -2.34 -13.31
N HIS A 351 5.84 -2.05 -14.60
CA HIS A 351 7.01 -2.51 -15.34
C HIS A 351 8.31 -1.98 -14.77
N ALA A 352 8.40 -0.68 -14.49
CA ALA A 352 9.61 -0.10 -13.92
C ALA A 352 9.91 -0.61 -12.52
N CYS A 353 8.89 -0.84 -11.69
CA CYS A 353 9.06 -1.45 -10.37
C CYS A 353 9.61 -2.86 -10.46
N ALA A 354 9.05 -3.69 -11.35
CA ALA A 354 9.50 -5.06 -11.54
C ALA A 354 10.89 -5.17 -12.16
N GLU A 355 11.22 -4.30 -13.11
CA GLU A 355 12.56 -4.23 -13.70
C GLU A 355 13.61 -4.01 -12.61
N VAL A 356 13.39 -3.05 -11.71
CA VAL A 356 14.35 -2.70 -10.66
C VAL A 356 14.38 -3.74 -9.54
N ALA A 357 13.23 -4.29 -9.15
CA ALA A 357 13.12 -5.20 -8.00
C ALA A 357 13.20 -6.69 -8.36
N GLY A 358 13.33 -7.04 -9.65
CA GLY A 358 13.31 -8.43 -10.11
C GLY A 358 11.97 -9.15 -9.84
N LEU A 359 10.85 -8.47 -10.13
CA LEU A 359 9.48 -8.94 -9.91
C LEU A 359 8.75 -9.26 -11.22
N VAL A 360 7.51 -9.72 -11.13
CA VAL A 360 6.70 -10.18 -12.27
C VAL A 360 5.58 -9.19 -12.63
N THR A 361 5.37 -8.93 -13.93
CA THR A 361 4.35 -7.99 -14.45
C THR A 361 3.40 -8.57 -15.48
N CYS A 362 3.42 -9.87 -15.74
CA CYS A 362 2.57 -10.47 -16.77
C CYS A 362 1.87 -11.74 -16.26
N SER A 363 0.67 -12.00 -16.79
CA SER A 363 -0.17 -13.12 -16.35
C SER A 363 0.48 -14.50 -16.54
N SER A 364 1.30 -14.68 -17.58
CA SER A 364 1.95 -15.98 -17.86
C SER A 364 3.01 -16.38 -16.83
N GLN A 365 3.42 -15.46 -15.96
CA GLN A 365 4.36 -15.68 -14.87
C GLN A 365 3.66 -15.69 -13.49
N ILE A 366 2.33 -15.57 -13.45
CA ILE A 366 1.54 -15.59 -12.22
C ILE A 366 0.85 -16.94 -12.07
N GLU A 367 1.16 -17.64 -10.98
CA GLU A 367 0.39 -18.78 -10.50
C GLU A 367 -0.75 -18.28 -9.61
N LEU A 368 -2.00 -18.53 -10.00
CA LEU A 368 -3.18 -18.11 -9.24
C LEU A 368 -3.72 -19.27 -8.38
N VAL A 369 -3.91 -19.01 -7.09
CA VAL A 369 -4.67 -19.86 -6.17
C VAL A 369 -5.92 -19.10 -5.74
N SER A 370 -7.10 -19.55 -6.19
CA SER A 370 -8.36 -18.84 -5.98
C SER A 370 -9.35 -19.68 -5.19
N LEU A 371 -9.89 -19.13 -4.10
CA LEU A 371 -10.94 -19.71 -3.28
C LEU A 371 -12.25 -18.94 -3.44
N HIS A 372 -13.32 -19.67 -3.74
CA HIS A 372 -14.69 -19.13 -3.76
C HIS A 372 -15.41 -19.48 -2.47
N MET A 373 -15.69 -18.49 -1.62
CA MET A 373 -16.29 -18.70 -0.29
C MET A 373 -17.68 -19.35 -0.36
N ALA A 374 -18.44 -19.14 -1.43
CA ALA A 374 -19.78 -19.70 -1.57
C ALA A 374 -19.80 -21.21 -1.85
N THR A 375 -18.76 -21.74 -2.50
CA THR A 375 -18.67 -23.15 -2.91
C THR A 375 -17.60 -23.92 -2.17
N GLY A 376 -16.67 -23.22 -1.48
CA GLY A 376 -15.47 -23.83 -0.91
C GLY A 376 -14.45 -24.30 -1.96
N LEU A 377 -14.70 -24.05 -3.26
CA LEU A 377 -13.86 -24.54 -4.33
C LEU A 377 -12.55 -23.74 -4.38
N ILE A 378 -11.44 -24.47 -4.36
CA ILE A 378 -10.11 -23.94 -4.65
C ILE A 378 -9.75 -24.33 -6.08
N ALA A 379 -9.45 -23.33 -6.92
CA ALA A 379 -9.04 -23.53 -8.30
C ALA A 379 -7.62 -22.98 -8.51
N SER A 380 -6.80 -23.75 -9.23
CA SER A 380 -5.64 -23.21 -9.92
C SER A 380 -6.12 -22.73 -11.30
N ASP A 381 -5.95 -21.45 -11.60
CA ASP A 381 -6.23 -20.85 -12.93
C ASP A 381 -7.68 -20.46 -13.30
N ASP A 382 -8.48 -19.94 -12.36
CA ASP A 382 -9.79 -19.36 -12.69
C ASP A 382 -9.69 -17.85 -13.01
N GLY A 383 -8.67 -17.42 -13.77
CA GLY A 383 -8.30 -16.03 -14.10
C GLY A 383 -9.36 -15.17 -14.83
N GLN A 384 -10.63 -15.37 -14.53
CA GLN A 384 -11.79 -14.64 -14.95
C GLN A 384 -11.92 -13.31 -14.19
N PRO A 385 -12.40 -12.26 -14.86
CA PRO A 385 -12.78 -11.00 -14.23
C PRO A 385 -13.86 -11.16 -13.16
N VAL A 386 -13.66 -10.56 -11.99
CA VAL A 386 -14.69 -10.43 -10.96
C VAL A 386 -15.56 -9.21 -11.29
N ARG A 387 -16.81 -9.44 -11.71
CA ARG A 387 -17.81 -8.38 -11.93
C ARG A 387 -18.68 -8.21 -10.71
N ALA A 388 -18.81 -6.98 -10.26
CA ALA A 388 -19.42 -6.62 -9.00
C ALA A 388 -20.63 -5.71 -9.19
N ARG A 389 -21.53 -5.70 -8.21
CA ARG A 389 -22.61 -4.73 -8.13
C ARG A 389 -22.02 -3.33 -7.93
N ILE A 390 -22.42 -2.38 -8.78
CA ILE A 390 -22.00 -0.98 -8.69
C ILE A 390 -23.05 -0.17 -7.93
N TYR A 391 -22.57 0.63 -6.98
CA TYR A 391 -23.35 1.61 -6.25
C TYR A 391 -22.93 3.00 -6.75
N TRP A 392 -23.83 3.64 -7.47
CA TRP A 392 -23.55 4.88 -8.22
C TRP A 392 -23.47 6.12 -7.32
N GLY A 393 -24.22 6.13 -6.21
CA GLY A 393 -24.40 7.33 -5.40
C GLY A 393 -25.20 8.41 -6.13
N LEU A 394 -25.37 9.57 -5.49
CA LEU A 394 -26.25 10.64 -5.98
C LEU A 394 -25.51 11.95 -6.29
N GLN A 395 -24.18 12.01 -6.15
CA GLN A 395 -23.40 13.24 -6.34
C GLN A 395 -23.11 13.50 -7.83
N PRO A 396 -23.69 14.54 -8.46
CA PRO A 396 -23.57 14.75 -9.91
C PRO A 396 -22.13 14.95 -10.37
N ARG A 397 -21.31 15.68 -9.59
CA ARG A 397 -19.89 15.91 -9.89
C ARG A 397 -19.08 14.61 -9.93
N ALA A 398 -19.36 13.68 -9.01
CA ALA A 398 -18.64 12.41 -8.96
C ALA A 398 -19.02 11.48 -10.13
N LEU A 399 -20.30 11.46 -10.51
CA LEU A 399 -20.80 10.75 -11.68
C LEU A 399 -20.22 11.32 -12.97
N ALA A 400 -20.25 12.66 -13.13
CA ALA A 400 -19.65 13.33 -14.29
C ALA A 400 -18.14 13.03 -14.40
N LYS A 401 -17.41 13.09 -13.29
CA LYS A 401 -15.98 12.72 -13.24
C LYS A 401 -15.76 11.28 -13.71
N TYR A 402 -16.54 10.33 -13.21
CA TYR A 402 -16.45 8.93 -13.65
C TYR A 402 -16.72 8.77 -15.15
N LEU A 403 -17.78 9.41 -15.66
CA LEU A 403 -18.13 9.35 -17.08
C LEU A 403 -17.03 9.96 -17.95
N VAL A 404 -16.48 11.12 -17.58
CA VAL A 404 -15.34 11.74 -18.29
C VAL A 404 -14.13 10.82 -18.30
N PHE A 405 -13.78 10.21 -17.17
CA PHE A 405 -12.63 9.31 -17.10
C PHE A 405 -12.83 8.07 -17.98
N ARG A 406 -14.04 7.52 -17.97
CA ARG A 406 -14.39 6.37 -18.82
C ARG A 406 -14.46 6.74 -20.31
N ALA A 407 -14.91 7.96 -20.62
CA ALA A 407 -15.11 8.46 -21.99
C ALA A 407 -13.88 9.14 -22.60
N SER A 408 -12.80 9.37 -21.86
CA SER A 408 -11.55 10.03 -22.31
C SER A 408 -10.75 9.26 -23.40
N ILE A 409 -11.48 8.55 -24.26
CA ILE A 409 -11.10 7.85 -25.48
C ILE A 409 -11.76 8.55 -26.68
N GLN A 410 -11.46 9.83 -26.90
CA GLN A 410 -11.62 10.48 -28.22
C GLN A 410 -10.86 11.82 -28.29
N GLY A 411 -9.54 11.78 -28.06
CA GLY A 411 -8.65 12.93 -28.31
C GLY A 411 -8.72 14.08 -27.29
N ARG A 412 -7.56 14.66 -26.99
CA ARG A 412 -7.29 15.97 -26.35
C ARG A 412 -8.49 16.66 -25.64
N LEU A 413 -8.88 16.22 -24.44
CA LEU A 413 -9.75 17.03 -23.56
C LEU A 413 -9.39 16.93 -22.07
N GLY A 414 -8.09 16.94 -21.76
CA GLY A 414 -7.59 16.90 -20.38
C GLY A 414 -7.43 18.26 -19.68
N ARG A 415 -7.90 19.38 -20.25
CA ARG A 415 -7.64 20.74 -19.71
C ARG A 415 -8.83 21.45 -19.05
N LEU A 416 -10.01 20.83 -18.97
CA LEU A 416 -11.23 21.56 -18.56
C LEU A 416 -11.81 21.21 -17.19
N LEU A 417 -11.10 20.45 -16.36
CA LEU A 417 -11.51 20.22 -14.97
C LEU A 417 -10.28 20.39 -14.06
N LYS A 418 -9.93 21.65 -13.82
CA LYS A 418 -9.04 22.08 -12.74
C LYS A 418 -9.89 22.51 -11.55
#